data_AF-A0A5C6LG44-F1
#
_entry.id   AF-A0A5C6LG44-F1
#
_cell.length_a   1.000
_cell.length_b   1.000
_cell.length_c   1.000
_cell.angle_alpha   90.00
_cell.angle_beta   90.00
_cell.angle_gamma   90.00
#
_symmetry.space_group_name_H-M   'P 1'
#
loop_
_entity.id
_entity.type
_entity.pdbx_description
1 polymer ?
#
loop_
_entity_poly.entity_id
_entity_poly.type
_entity_poly.pdbx_seq_one_letter_code
_entity_poly.pdbx_strand_id
1 'polypeptide(L)'
;MTRNEQLEKWLSNRQRTYADGMELFNALAKANTKSSYENYLSQAPENPHIFDPHFTQLVNILTKIAREIKDAPSVYPAAFEEILIVQTLNDEQRTQETDIRKEAIDRLQEEIDGLHNRISELESDTENHADELSALNEEFEEKMKELSAIRGELDALNTPGVKIVTEESLTPALRKAYARIKEIAPLYASLHNDIANPDIPAEERHPLAEELCKLDDERRKLWKQIDDYAEGKQATLELDAKRPEYSENAVVRGFEIARQIKRLKQNITNSKTAAERAGKEGKQAVLQNALDRIAKYETELAALTAELSAEQGEKVSG
;
A
#
# COMPACT_ATOMS: atom_id res chain seq x y z
N MET A 1 44.76 1.66 -35.60
CA MET A 1 44.03 1.62 -36.88
C MET A 1 43.65 0.17 -37.13
N THR A 2 42.43 -0.09 -37.56
CA THR A 2 42.01 -1.45 -37.95
C THR A 2 42.35 -1.75 -39.40
N ARG A 3 42.42 -3.03 -39.78
CA ARG A 3 42.67 -3.41 -41.18
C ARG A 3 41.59 -2.93 -42.15
N ASN A 4 40.35 -2.78 -41.67
CA ASN A 4 39.26 -2.16 -42.43
C ASN A 4 39.53 -0.67 -42.70
N GLU A 5 39.99 0.07 -41.68
CA GLU A 5 40.39 1.47 -41.86
C GLU A 5 41.58 1.60 -42.84
N GLN A 6 42.51 0.64 -42.85
CA GLN A 6 43.60 0.60 -43.82
C GLN A 6 43.07 0.39 -45.25
N LEU A 7 42.11 -0.52 -45.44
CA LEU A 7 41.46 -0.78 -46.72
C LEU A 7 40.73 0.47 -47.26
N GLU A 8 39.92 1.11 -46.43
CA GLU A 8 39.20 2.34 -46.80
C GLU A 8 40.16 3.48 -47.17
N LYS A 9 41.27 3.61 -46.44
CA LYS A 9 42.33 4.58 -46.79
C LYS A 9 43.03 4.24 -48.11
N TRP A 10 43.31 2.96 -48.37
CA TRP A 10 43.93 2.56 -49.63
C TRP A 10 43.00 2.78 -50.83
N LEU A 11 41.71 2.45 -50.70
CA LEU A 11 40.70 2.65 -51.75
C LEU A 11 40.46 4.13 -52.06
N SER A 12 40.50 5.00 -51.05
CA SER A 12 40.35 6.45 -51.22
C SER A 12 41.62 7.15 -51.72
N ASN A 13 42.79 6.51 -51.62
CA ASN A 13 44.05 7.08 -52.09
C ASN A 13 44.21 6.96 -53.62
N ARG A 14 44.44 8.10 -54.29
CA ARG A 14 44.72 8.17 -55.74
C ARG A 14 46.14 7.70 -56.11
N GLN A 15 47.08 7.78 -55.16
CA GLN A 15 48.48 7.35 -55.30
C GLN A 15 48.72 6.00 -54.61
N ARG A 16 47.68 5.15 -54.53
CA ARG A 16 47.76 3.82 -53.93
C ARG A 16 48.75 2.93 -54.69
N THR A 17 49.49 2.08 -53.98
CA THR A 17 50.43 1.14 -54.59
C THR A 17 49.81 -0.25 -54.76
N TYR A 18 50.30 -1.02 -55.73
CA TYR A 18 49.83 -2.38 -55.97
C TYR A 18 50.20 -3.32 -54.82
N ALA A 19 51.43 -3.17 -54.29
CA ALA A 19 51.94 -3.97 -53.18
C ALA A 19 51.06 -3.87 -51.93
N ASP A 20 50.72 -2.65 -51.50
CA ASP A 20 49.83 -2.42 -50.35
C ASP A 20 48.44 -3.07 -50.57
N GLY A 21 47.94 -3.00 -51.81
CA GLY A 21 46.69 -3.65 -52.17
C GLY A 21 46.77 -5.18 -52.11
N MET A 22 47.89 -5.76 -52.52
CA MET A 22 48.12 -7.20 -52.44
C MET A 22 48.20 -7.69 -51.00
N GLU A 23 48.81 -6.92 -50.10
CA GLU A 23 48.78 -7.23 -48.66
C GLU A 23 47.36 -7.21 -48.09
N LEU A 24 46.55 -6.21 -48.46
CA LEU A 24 45.13 -6.14 -48.07
C LEU A 24 44.33 -7.31 -48.63
N PHE A 25 44.56 -7.70 -49.88
CA PHE A 25 43.92 -8.87 -50.48
C PHE A 25 44.31 -10.15 -49.75
N ASN A 26 45.59 -10.33 -49.46
CA ASN A 26 46.10 -11.50 -48.75
C ASN A 26 45.57 -11.59 -47.32
N ALA A 27 45.30 -10.46 -46.67
CA ALA A 27 44.76 -10.47 -45.32
C ALA A 27 43.23 -10.64 -45.28
N LEU A 28 42.50 -9.98 -46.19
CA LEU A 28 41.05 -9.86 -46.10
C LEU A 28 40.27 -10.81 -47.01
N ALA A 29 40.87 -11.30 -48.10
CA ALA A 29 40.14 -12.17 -49.03
C ALA A 29 39.83 -13.54 -48.41
N LYS A 30 38.57 -13.97 -48.54
CA LYS A 30 38.12 -15.33 -48.20
C LYS A 30 38.83 -16.37 -49.07
N ALA A 31 38.92 -17.61 -48.59
CA ALA A 31 39.66 -18.69 -49.25
C ALA A 31 39.23 -18.94 -50.72
N ASN A 32 37.92 -18.84 -51.01
CA ASN A 32 37.40 -18.98 -52.37
C ASN A 32 37.87 -17.84 -53.29
N THR A 33 37.84 -16.60 -52.82
CA THR A 33 38.29 -15.42 -53.58
C THR A 33 39.81 -15.49 -53.80
N LYS A 34 40.58 -15.93 -52.81
CA LYS A 34 42.03 -16.19 -52.97
C LYS A 34 42.28 -17.20 -54.07
N SER A 35 41.66 -18.39 -53.98
CA SER A 35 41.86 -19.44 -54.99
C SER A 35 41.52 -19.00 -56.42
N SER A 36 40.54 -18.13 -56.61
CA SER A 36 40.12 -17.66 -57.93
C SER A 36 41.03 -16.59 -58.54
N TYR A 37 41.66 -15.74 -57.71
CA TYR A 37 42.31 -14.52 -58.18
C TYR A 37 43.80 -14.41 -57.83
N GLU A 38 44.31 -15.16 -56.86
CA GLU A 38 45.69 -15.05 -56.36
C GLU A 38 46.73 -15.30 -57.45
N ASN A 39 46.58 -16.37 -58.24
CA ASN A 39 47.50 -16.68 -59.34
C ASN A 39 47.51 -15.57 -60.40
N TYR A 40 46.33 -15.08 -60.82
CA TYR A 40 46.24 -13.98 -61.77
C TYR A 40 46.92 -12.71 -61.24
N LEU A 41 46.61 -12.31 -60.01
CA LEU A 41 47.18 -11.10 -59.41
C LEU A 41 48.71 -11.21 -59.22
N SER A 42 49.22 -12.40 -58.91
CA SER A 42 50.67 -12.62 -58.75
C SER A 42 51.50 -12.47 -60.04
N GLN A 43 50.85 -12.47 -61.22
CA GLN A 43 51.51 -12.31 -62.51
C GLN A 43 51.68 -10.83 -62.91
N ALA A 44 51.25 -9.90 -62.07
CA ALA A 44 51.44 -8.48 -62.32
C ALA A 44 52.93 -8.10 -62.38
N PRO A 45 53.31 -7.11 -63.22
CA PRO A 45 54.63 -6.49 -63.18
C PRO A 45 54.96 -5.97 -61.76
N GLU A 46 56.25 -5.85 -61.43
CA GLU A 46 56.72 -5.44 -60.08
C GLU A 46 56.18 -4.06 -59.64
N ASN A 47 55.94 -3.14 -60.59
CA ASN A 47 55.28 -1.85 -60.36
C ASN A 47 54.27 -1.58 -61.49
N PRO A 48 53.08 -2.20 -61.44
CA PRO A 48 52.11 -2.08 -62.51
C PRO A 48 51.51 -0.67 -62.51
N HIS A 49 51.28 -0.12 -63.70
CA HIS A 49 50.58 1.15 -63.84
C HIS A 49 49.14 1.04 -63.30
N ILE A 50 48.52 2.15 -62.85
CA ILE A 50 47.16 2.13 -62.29
C ILE A 50 46.07 1.62 -63.27
N PHE A 51 46.35 1.66 -64.58
CA PHE A 51 45.49 1.14 -65.65
C PHE A 51 45.86 -0.28 -66.08
N ASP A 52 46.83 -0.91 -65.43
CA ASP A 52 47.14 -2.31 -65.65
C ASP A 52 45.89 -3.16 -65.29
N PRO A 53 45.55 -4.18 -66.11
CA PRO A 53 44.40 -5.04 -65.84
C PRO A 53 44.44 -5.72 -64.46
N HIS A 54 45.62 -6.10 -63.96
CA HIS A 54 45.79 -6.71 -62.64
C HIS A 54 45.52 -5.69 -61.53
N PHE A 55 46.00 -4.46 -61.69
CA PHE A 55 45.73 -3.37 -60.74
C PHE A 55 44.22 -3.08 -60.67
N THR A 56 43.61 -2.91 -61.84
CA THR A 56 42.16 -2.66 -61.94
C THR A 56 41.35 -3.79 -61.30
N GLN A 57 41.75 -5.05 -61.53
CA GLN A 57 41.09 -6.21 -60.93
C GLN A 57 41.27 -6.24 -59.41
N LEU A 58 42.45 -5.95 -58.89
CA LEU A 58 42.73 -5.86 -57.45
C LEU A 58 41.83 -4.82 -56.77
N VAL A 59 41.72 -3.63 -57.35
CA VAL A 59 40.84 -2.55 -56.85
C VAL A 59 39.39 -3.02 -56.81
N ASN A 60 38.91 -3.68 -57.86
CA ASN A 60 37.54 -4.17 -57.93
C ASN A 60 37.24 -5.22 -56.84
N ILE A 61 38.17 -6.15 -56.62
CA ILE A 61 38.05 -7.19 -55.58
C ILE A 61 38.02 -6.54 -54.19
N LEU A 62 38.97 -5.65 -53.92
CA LEU A 62 39.06 -4.95 -52.63
C LEU A 62 37.83 -4.05 -52.37
N THR A 63 37.30 -3.40 -53.40
CA THR A 63 36.04 -2.64 -53.30
C THR A 63 34.86 -3.54 -52.94
N LYS A 64 34.81 -4.74 -53.52
CA LYS A 64 33.78 -5.74 -53.19
C LYS A 64 33.93 -6.21 -51.74
N ILE A 65 35.15 -6.51 -51.30
CA ILE A 65 35.44 -6.91 -49.91
C ILE A 65 35.03 -5.80 -48.93
N ALA A 66 35.35 -4.53 -49.21
CA ALA A 66 34.92 -3.39 -48.38
C ALA A 66 33.38 -3.33 -48.21
N ARG A 67 32.64 -3.53 -49.31
CA ARG A 67 31.17 -3.61 -49.25
C ARG A 67 30.69 -4.80 -48.42
N GLU A 68 31.29 -5.98 -48.59
CA GLU A 68 30.91 -7.15 -47.81
C GLU A 68 31.24 -7.02 -46.32
N ILE A 69 32.34 -6.36 -45.95
CA ILE A 69 32.68 -6.04 -44.55
C ILE A 69 31.60 -5.13 -43.97
N LYS A 70 31.12 -4.14 -44.73
CA LYS A 70 30.04 -3.24 -44.31
C LYS A 70 28.71 -3.99 -44.13
N ASP A 71 28.36 -4.86 -45.07
CA ASP A 71 27.07 -5.58 -45.08
C ASP A 71 27.04 -6.75 -44.08
N ALA A 72 28.18 -7.42 -43.86
CA ALA A 72 28.30 -8.57 -42.96
C ALA A 72 29.65 -8.59 -42.20
N PRO A 73 29.83 -7.70 -41.19
CA PRO A 73 31.08 -7.56 -40.43
C PRO A 73 31.60 -8.84 -39.81
N SER A 74 30.70 -9.68 -39.27
CA SER A 74 31.04 -10.90 -38.54
C SER A 74 31.77 -11.96 -39.38
N VAL A 75 31.65 -11.89 -40.72
CA VAL A 75 32.29 -12.83 -41.64
C VAL A 75 33.73 -12.41 -41.99
N TYR A 76 34.16 -11.23 -41.54
CA TYR A 76 35.50 -10.67 -41.77
C TYR A 76 36.17 -10.24 -40.46
N PRO A 77 36.47 -11.18 -39.53
CA PRO A 77 37.09 -10.84 -38.24
C PRO A 77 38.46 -10.16 -38.41
N ALA A 78 39.26 -10.56 -39.41
CA ALA A 78 40.55 -9.96 -39.72
C ALA A 78 40.48 -8.48 -40.12
N ALA A 79 39.29 -7.98 -40.50
CA ALA A 79 39.08 -6.57 -40.81
C ALA A 79 39.15 -5.68 -39.55
N PHE A 80 38.87 -6.24 -38.37
CA PHE A 80 38.83 -5.50 -37.10
C PHE A 80 40.09 -5.66 -36.25
N GLU A 81 41.08 -6.39 -36.74
CA GLU A 81 42.39 -6.48 -36.09
C GLU A 81 43.10 -5.12 -36.12
N GLU A 82 43.64 -4.72 -34.97
CA GLU A 82 44.50 -3.54 -34.88
C GLU A 82 45.84 -3.81 -35.53
N ILE A 83 46.23 -2.92 -36.46
CA ILE A 83 47.54 -2.95 -37.11
C ILE A 83 48.43 -1.86 -36.55
N LEU A 84 49.70 -2.23 -36.33
CA LEU A 84 50.78 -1.30 -36.02
C LEU A 84 51.19 -0.58 -37.31
N ILE A 85 50.73 0.66 -37.48
CA ILE A 85 51.23 1.52 -38.56
C ILE A 85 52.58 2.06 -38.12
N VAL A 86 53.67 1.57 -38.71
CA VAL A 86 54.98 2.19 -38.57
C VAL A 86 54.99 3.45 -39.43
N GLN A 87 54.73 4.60 -38.82
CA GLN A 87 54.93 5.90 -39.47
C GLN A 87 56.40 6.31 -39.32
N THR A 88 57.07 6.60 -40.45
CA THR A 88 58.38 7.24 -40.43
C THR A 88 58.19 8.73 -40.15
N LEU A 89 58.30 9.12 -38.88
CA LEU A 89 58.25 10.51 -38.44
C LEU A 89 59.68 11.02 -38.26
N ASN A 90 59.93 12.29 -38.60
CA ASN A 90 61.17 12.95 -38.18
C ASN A 90 61.10 13.30 -36.67
N ASP A 91 62.24 13.69 -36.08
CA ASP A 91 62.34 13.92 -34.63
C ASP A 91 61.40 15.03 -34.14
N GLU A 92 61.19 16.08 -34.93
CA GLU A 92 60.27 17.19 -34.62
C GLU A 92 58.80 16.73 -34.63
N GLN A 93 58.37 16.02 -35.67
CA GLN A 93 57.01 15.50 -35.80
C GLN A 93 56.69 14.49 -34.70
N ARG A 94 57.64 13.63 -34.34
CA ARG A 94 57.49 12.68 -33.22
C ARG A 94 57.28 13.41 -31.90
N THR A 95 58.05 14.47 -31.66
CA THR A 95 57.95 15.26 -30.43
C THR A 95 56.58 15.94 -30.35
N GLN A 96 56.16 16.62 -31.42
CA GLN A 96 54.85 17.27 -31.49
C GLN A 96 53.68 16.30 -31.29
N GLU A 97 53.73 15.13 -31.94
CA GLU A 97 52.69 14.11 -31.81
C GLU A 97 52.64 13.52 -30.39
N THR A 98 53.81 13.38 -29.74
CA THR A 98 53.89 12.93 -28.35
C THR A 98 53.28 13.95 -27.40
N ASP A 99 53.55 15.24 -27.59
CA ASP A 99 53.01 16.32 -26.76
C ASP A 99 51.49 16.41 -26.90
N ILE A 100 50.95 16.35 -28.12
CA ILE A 100 49.51 16.35 -28.38
C ILE A 100 48.82 15.18 -27.66
N ARG A 101 49.41 13.98 -27.75
CA ARG A 101 48.86 12.79 -27.09
C ARG A 101 48.95 12.90 -25.58
N LYS A 102 50.02 13.49 -25.05
CA LYS A 102 50.19 13.70 -23.61
C LYS A 102 49.13 14.66 -23.07
N GLU A 103 48.90 15.78 -23.75
CA GLU A 103 47.81 16.68 -23.38
C GLU A 103 46.43 16.02 -23.47
N ALA A 104 46.22 15.16 -24.47
CA ALA A 104 44.97 14.42 -24.60
C ALA A 104 44.78 13.42 -23.44
N ILE A 105 45.85 12.75 -23.02
CA ILE A 105 45.84 11.87 -21.84
C ILE A 105 45.51 12.68 -20.60
N ASP A 106 46.18 13.81 -20.38
CA ASP A 106 45.96 14.65 -19.18
C ASP A 106 44.50 15.14 -19.11
N ARG A 107 43.91 15.58 -20.23
CA ARG A 107 42.49 15.97 -20.31
C ARG A 107 41.53 14.83 -20.00
N LEU A 108 41.78 13.64 -20.56
CA LEU A 108 40.96 12.46 -20.29
C LEU A 108 41.08 12.00 -18.83
N GLN A 109 42.26 12.15 -18.23
CA GLN A 109 42.50 11.86 -16.83
C GLN A 109 41.64 12.75 -15.93
N GLU A 110 41.60 14.06 -16.21
CA GLU A 110 40.78 15.03 -15.47
C GLU A 110 39.27 14.72 -15.57
N GLU A 111 38.80 14.32 -16.76
CA GLU A 111 37.41 13.91 -16.95
C GLU A 111 37.07 12.64 -16.17
N ILE A 112 37.97 11.64 -16.17
CA ILE A 112 37.81 10.41 -15.39
C ILE A 112 37.74 10.71 -13.89
N ASP A 113 38.60 11.58 -13.38
CA ASP A 113 38.60 11.97 -11.97
C ASP A 113 37.30 12.69 -11.59
N GLY A 114 36.79 13.57 -12.48
CA GLY A 114 35.48 14.20 -12.32
C GLY A 114 34.34 13.19 -12.26
N LEU A 115 34.35 12.18 -13.13
CA LEU A 115 33.35 11.11 -13.14
C LEU A 115 33.42 10.25 -11.88
N HIS A 116 34.60 9.90 -11.38
CA HIS A 116 34.75 9.15 -10.14
C HIS A 116 34.17 9.90 -8.93
N ASN A 117 34.42 11.20 -8.83
CA ASN A 117 33.82 12.03 -7.78
C ASN A 117 32.30 12.03 -7.87
N ARG A 118 31.76 12.16 -9.09
CA ARG A 118 30.31 12.15 -9.31
C ARG A 118 29.67 10.80 -8.96
N ILE A 119 30.34 9.68 -9.27
CA ILE A 119 29.89 8.34 -8.89
C ILE A 119 29.85 8.23 -7.37
N SER A 120 30.89 8.68 -6.68
CA SER A 120 30.99 8.62 -5.21
C SER A 120 29.85 9.41 -4.52
N GLU A 121 29.52 10.59 -5.03
CA GLU A 121 28.36 11.37 -4.55
C GLU A 121 27.04 10.61 -4.71
N LEU A 122 26.81 10.03 -5.89
CA LEU A 122 25.59 9.28 -6.18
C LEU A 122 25.46 8.00 -5.34
N GLU A 123 26.57 7.31 -5.10
CA GLU A 123 26.61 6.12 -4.24
C GLU A 123 26.28 6.49 -2.78
N SER A 124 26.85 7.59 -2.27
CA SER A 124 26.54 8.09 -0.93
C SER A 124 25.07 8.49 -0.76
N ASP A 125 24.48 9.17 -1.74
CA ASP A 125 23.05 9.50 -1.72
C ASP A 125 22.18 8.23 -1.75
N THR A 126 22.61 7.21 -2.49
CA THR A 126 21.88 5.94 -2.58
C THR A 126 21.92 5.16 -1.26
N GLU A 127 23.06 5.14 -0.56
CA GLU A 127 23.16 4.54 0.79
C GLU A 127 22.26 5.27 1.79
N ASN A 128 22.26 6.61 1.77
CA ASN A 128 21.36 7.41 2.61
C ASN A 128 19.88 7.08 2.35
N HIS A 129 19.49 6.96 1.07
CA HIS A 129 18.13 6.58 0.71
C HIS A 129 17.78 5.13 1.09
N ALA A 130 18.74 4.21 1.06
CA ALA A 130 18.52 2.83 1.50
C ALA A 130 18.23 2.77 3.01
N ASP A 131 18.97 3.53 3.81
CA ASP A 131 18.74 3.64 5.25
C ASP A 131 17.39 4.29 5.57
N GLU A 132 17.03 5.38 4.87
CA GLU A 132 15.72 6.03 4.99
C GLU A 132 14.57 5.08 4.63
N LEU A 133 14.70 4.30 3.56
CA LEU A 133 13.71 3.29 3.17
C LEU A 133 13.59 2.17 4.21
N SER A 134 14.70 1.75 4.81
CA SER A 134 14.69 0.75 5.89
C SER A 134 13.95 1.26 7.11
N ALA A 135 14.25 2.48 7.56
CA ALA A 135 13.56 3.11 8.69
C ALA A 135 12.05 3.29 8.42
N LEU A 136 11.69 3.72 7.22
CA LEU A 136 10.28 3.88 6.84
C LEU A 136 9.55 2.53 6.76
N ASN A 137 10.22 1.47 6.33
CA ASN A 137 9.63 0.13 6.31
C ASN A 137 9.40 -0.41 7.73
N GLU A 138 10.32 -0.18 8.67
CA GLU A 138 10.11 -0.51 10.08
C GLU A 138 8.90 0.22 10.67
N GLU A 139 8.75 1.53 10.41
CA GLU A 139 7.60 2.31 10.85
C GLU A 139 6.29 1.78 10.21
N PHE A 140 6.32 1.45 8.92
CA PHE A 140 5.18 0.88 8.23
C PHE A 140 4.74 -0.46 8.84
N GLU A 141 5.68 -1.35 9.15
CA GLU A 141 5.39 -2.63 9.81
C GLU A 141 4.78 -2.44 11.21
N GLU A 142 5.29 -1.49 11.98
CA GLU A 142 4.73 -1.14 13.29
C GLU A 142 3.28 -0.63 13.16
N LYS A 143 3.03 0.28 12.21
CA LYS A 143 1.66 0.80 11.97
C LYS A 143 0.70 -0.26 11.45
N MET A 144 1.17 -1.20 10.64
CA MET A 144 0.37 -2.35 10.21
C MET A 144 -0.01 -3.25 11.39
N LYS A 145 0.89 -3.43 12.37
CA LYS A 145 0.62 -4.20 13.59
C LYS A 145 -0.43 -3.50 14.47
N GLU A 146 -0.31 -2.19 14.67
CA GLU A 146 -1.30 -1.38 15.39
C GLU A 146 -2.68 -1.47 14.73
N LEU A 147 -2.75 -1.29 13.40
CA LEU A 147 -4.01 -1.40 12.65
C LEU A 147 -4.64 -2.78 12.77
N SER A 148 -3.84 -3.85 12.72
CA SER A 148 -4.36 -5.21 12.90
C SER A 148 -4.93 -5.43 14.29
N ALA A 149 -4.32 -4.87 15.33
CA ALA A 149 -4.82 -4.95 16.70
C ALA A 149 -6.18 -4.25 16.83
N ILE A 150 -6.28 -3.00 16.37
CA ILE A 150 -7.52 -2.21 16.39
C ILE A 150 -8.63 -2.91 15.59
N ARG A 151 -8.30 -3.51 14.45
CA ARG A 151 -9.28 -4.27 13.66
C ARG A 151 -9.80 -5.49 14.43
N GLY A 152 -8.94 -6.20 15.16
CA GLY A 152 -9.34 -7.29 16.04
C GLY A 152 -10.28 -6.83 17.16
N GLU A 153 -9.99 -5.68 17.78
CA GLU A 153 -10.88 -5.07 18.78
C GLU A 153 -12.24 -4.70 18.17
N LEU A 154 -12.24 -4.10 16.97
CA LEU A 154 -13.47 -3.74 16.26
C LEU A 154 -14.31 -4.97 15.90
N ASP A 155 -13.68 -6.05 15.46
CA ASP A 155 -14.36 -7.31 15.14
C ASP A 155 -14.97 -7.94 16.42
N ALA A 156 -14.27 -7.86 17.55
CA ALA A 156 -14.80 -8.28 18.85
C ALA A 156 -16.03 -7.45 19.25
N LEU A 157 -15.98 -6.12 19.07
CA LEU A 157 -17.11 -5.23 19.34
C LEU A 157 -18.29 -5.43 18.38
N ASN A 158 -18.02 -5.80 17.12
CA ASN A 158 -19.04 -6.08 16.10
C ASN A 158 -19.61 -7.50 16.17
N THR A 159 -19.10 -8.36 17.06
CA THR A 159 -19.59 -9.72 17.22
C THR A 159 -21.06 -9.70 17.65
N PRO A 160 -21.98 -10.36 16.91
CA PRO A 160 -23.40 -10.36 17.23
C PRO A 160 -23.67 -10.85 18.66
N GLY A 161 -24.25 -9.98 19.50
CA GLY A 161 -24.51 -10.26 20.92
C GLY A 161 -23.71 -9.40 21.89
N VAL A 162 -22.62 -8.76 21.44
CA VAL A 162 -21.85 -7.79 22.23
C VAL A 162 -22.60 -6.46 22.26
N LYS A 163 -23.14 -6.08 23.44
CA LYS A 163 -23.72 -4.76 23.67
C LYS A 163 -22.65 -3.83 24.23
N ILE A 164 -22.32 -2.78 23.48
CA ILE A 164 -21.47 -1.70 23.97
C ILE A 164 -22.31 -0.84 24.91
N VAL A 165 -22.06 -0.95 26.22
CA VAL A 165 -22.76 -0.18 27.24
C VAL A 165 -21.92 1.04 27.62
N THR A 166 -22.35 2.23 27.17
CA THR A 166 -21.81 3.52 27.63
C THR A 166 -22.57 4.01 28.87
N GLU A 167 -21.98 4.89 29.69
CA GLU A 167 -22.62 5.46 30.90
C GLU A 167 -23.97 6.15 30.60
N GLU A 168 -24.11 6.68 29.38
CA GLU A 168 -25.35 7.28 28.86
C GLU A 168 -26.41 6.24 28.51
N SER A 169 -25.99 5.05 28.03
CA SER A 169 -26.88 3.95 27.66
C SER A 169 -27.42 3.14 28.86
N LEU A 170 -26.86 3.35 30.05
CA LEU A 170 -27.36 2.76 31.29
C LEU A 170 -28.72 3.36 31.68
N THR A 171 -29.60 2.53 32.26
CA THR A 171 -30.84 3.03 32.87
C THR A 171 -30.51 3.98 34.04
N PRO A 172 -31.42 4.91 34.41
CA PRO A 172 -31.17 5.83 35.52
C PRO A 172 -30.79 5.12 36.83
N ALA A 173 -31.37 3.95 37.10
CA ALA A 173 -31.04 3.13 38.26
C ALA A 173 -29.61 2.57 38.20
N LEU A 174 -29.18 2.06 37.05
CA LEU A 174 -27.82 1.53 36.88
C LEU A 174 -26.77 2.64 36.82
N ARG A 175 -27.10 3.81 36.31
CA ARG A 175 -26.23 4.99 36.37
C ARG A 175 -25.99 5.43 37.82
N LYS A 176 -27.04 5.39 38.66
CA LYS A 176 -26.91 5.64 40.10
C LYS A 176 -26.05 4.58 40.79
N ALA A 177 -26.21 3.31 40.43
CA ALA A 177 -25.36 2.23 40.93
C ALA A 177 -23.88 2.42 40.54
N TYR A 178 -23.63 2.78 39.28
CA TYR A 178 -22.28 3.05 38.77
C TYR A 178 -21.62 4.28 39.43
N ALA A 179 -22.37 5.37 39.63
CA ALA A 179 -21.89 6.53 40.38
C ALA A 179 -21.50 6.17 41.81
N ARG A 180 -22.31 5.34 42.49
CA ARG A 180 -22.00 4.84 43.83
C ARG A 180 -20.73 3.99 43.85
N ILE A 181 -20.50 3.14 42.84
CA ILE A 181 -19.24 2.39 42.70
C ILE A 181 -18.04 3.34 42.60
N LYS A 182 -18.16 4.42 41.80
CA LYS A 182 -17.11 5.45 41.67
C LYS A 182 -16.83 6.15 43.02
N GLU A 183 -17.85 6.38 43.84
CA GLU A 183 -17.71 6.95 45.20
C GLU A 183 -17.08 5.98 46.20
N ILE A 184 -17.38 4.68 46.10
CA ILE A 184 -16.81 3.67 47.02
C ILE A 184 -15.29 3.56 46.81
N ALA A 185 -14.78 3.68 45.58
CA ALA A 185 -13.35 3.50 45.28
C ALA A 185 -12.40 4.36 46.15
N PRO A 186 -12.56 5.70 46.26
CA PRO A 186 -11.72 6.51 47.13
C PRO A 186 -11.94 6.24 48.63
N LEU A 187 -13.17 5.95 49.06
CA LEU A 187 -13.47 5.61 50.47
C LEU A 187 -12.81 4.29 50.88
N TYR A 188 -12.89 3.30 50.00
CA TYR A 188 -12.26 1.98 50.16
C TYR A 188 -10.73 2.11 50.26
N ALA A 189 -10.12 2.94 49.41
CA ALA A 189 -8.68 3.23 49.48
C ALA A 189 -8.29 3.93 50.79
N SER A 190 -9.10 4.90 51.25
CA SER A 190 -8.86 5.59 52.53
C SER A 190 -8.88 4.61 53.71
N LEU A 191 -9.91 3.77 53.80
CA LEU A 191 -10.04 2.78 54.88
C LEU A 191 -8.91 1.75 54.87
N HIS A 192 -8.44 1.33 53.70
CA HIS A 192 -7.24 0.49 53.60
C HIS A 192 -5.99 1.16 54.17
N ASN A 193 -5.82 2.46 53.90
CA ASN A 193 -4.70 3.22 54.47
C ASN A 193 -4.83 3.37 55.99
N ASP A 194 -6.04 3.63 56.50
CA ASP A 194 -6.30 3.76 57.94
C ASP A 194 -6.07 2.43 58.67
N ILE A 195 -6.55 1.31 58.13
CA ILE A 195 -6.32 -0.03 58.70
C ILE A 195 -4.81 -0.39 58.71
N ALA A 196 -4.08 0.02 57.68
CA ALA A 196 -2.63 -0.20 57.57
C ALA A 196 -1.81 0.73 58.48
N ASN A 197 -2.42 1.75 59.10
CA ASN A 197 -1.73 2.70 59.95
C ASN A 197 -1.30 2.06 61.29
N PRO A 198 0.02 2.04 61.60
CA PRO A 198 0.52 1.46 62.85
C PRO A 198 0.07 2.24 64.09
N ASP A 199 -0.28 3.52 63.96
CA ASP A 199 -0.63 4.40 65.08
C ASP A 199 -2.08 4.22 65.59
N ILE A 200 -2.94 3.52 64.84
CA ILE A 200 -4.33 3.25 65.26
C ILE A 200 -4.36 2.01 66.17
N PRO A 201 -4.90 2.06 67.40
CA PRO A 201 -5.02 0.88 68.27
C PRO A 201 -5.88 -0.22 67.66
N ALA A 202 -5.61 -1.49 68.01
CA ALA A 202 -6.33 -2.64 67.43
C ALA A 202 -7.85 -2.61 67.68
N GLU A 203 -8.30 -2.06 68.81
CA GLU A 203 -9.71 -1.89 69.14
C GLU A 203 -10.41 -0.88 68.20
N GLU A 204 -9.68 0.13 67.73
CA GLU A 204 -10.17 1.15 66.80
C GLU A 204 -10.05 0.70 65.33
N ARG A 205 -9.14 -0.25 65.02
CA ARG A 205 -9.03 -0.85 63.68
C ARG A 205 -10.18 -1.80 63.33
N HIS A 206 -10.74 -2.49 64.32
CA HIS A 206 -11.81 -3.46 64.11
C HIS A 206 -13.06 -2.88 63.42
N PRO A 207 -13.65 -1.76 63.89
CA PRO A 207 -14.81 -1.16 63.22
C PRO A 207 -14.48 -0.64 61.80
N LEU A 208 -13.25 -0.16 61.56
CA LEU A 208 -12.80 0.27 60.22
C LEU A 208 -12.74 -0.91 59.24
N ALA A 209 -12.27 -2.08 59.70
CA ALA A 209 -12.26 -3.30 58.90
C ALA A 209 -13.67 -3.81 58.59
N GLU A 210 -14.61 -3.70 59.55
CA GLU A 210 -16.02 -4.02 59.28
C GLU A 210 -16.64 -3.08 58.24
N GLU A 211 -16.34 -1.78 58.30
CA GLU A 211 -16.82 -0.80 57.33
C GLU A 211 -16.25 -1.06 55.94
N LEU A 212 -14.97 -1.40 55.85
CA LEU A 212 -14.32 -1.81 54.61
C LEU A 212 -15.01 -3.04 53.98
N CYS A 213 -15.32 -4.06 54.78
CA CYS A 213 -16.04 -5.24 54.31
C CYS A 213 -17.44 -4.89 53.80
N LYS A 214 -18.18 -4.04 54.53
CA LYS A 214 -19.53 -3.58 54.10
C LYS A 214 -19.47 -2.83 52.76
N LEU A 215 -18.47 -1.97 52.57
CA LEU A 215 -18.27 -1.25 51.31
C LEU A 215 -17.87 -2.18 50.16
N ASP A 216 -17.07 -3.22 50.40
CA ASP A 216 -16.75 -4.21 49.38
C ASP A 216 -17.97 -5.05 48.99
N ASP A 217 -18.78 -5.47 49.97
CA ASP A 217 -20.03 -6.19 49.73
C ASP A 217 -21.03 -5.33 48.94
N GLU A 218 -21.15 -4.04 49.28
CA GLU A 218 -21.94 -3.06 48.53
C GLU A 218 -21.44 -2.95 47.08
N ARG A 219 -20.13 -2.75 46.88
CA ARG A 219 -19.50 -2.63 45.56
C ARG A 219 -19.73 -3.88 44.71
N ARG A 220 -19.52 -5.08 45.26
CA ARG A 220 -19.73 -6.36 44.56
C ARG A 220 -21.18 -6.56 44.17
N LYS A 221 -22.12 -6.19 45.06
CA LYS A 221 -23.55 -6.26 44.77
C LYS A 221 -23.95 -5.33 43.63
N LEU A 222 -23.42 -4.10 43.60
CA LEU A 222 -23.69 -3.13 42.53
C LEU A 222 -23.08 -3.57 41.20
N TRP A 223 -21.85 -4.10 41.18
CA TRP A 223 -21.27 -4.67 39.96
C TRP A 223 -22.08 -5.84 39.43
N LYS A 224 -22.51 -6.75 40.31
CA LYS A 224 -23.38 -7.87 39.93
C LYS A 224 -24.69 -7.41 39.28
N GLN A 225 -25.29 -6.32 39.75
CA GLN A 225 -26.50 -5.74 39.12
C GLN A 225 -26.23 -5.20 37.70
N ILE A 226 -25.06 -4.59 37.49
CA ILE A 226 -24.64 -4.09 36.18
C ILE A 226 -24.33 -5.26 35.23
N ASP A 227 -23.64 -6.29 35.72
CA ASP A 227 -23.33 -7.50 34.96
C ASP A 227 -24.61 -8.26 34.58
N ASP A 228 -25.54 -8.46 35.52
CA ASP A 228 -26.83 -9.10 35.27
C ASP A 228 -27.66 -8.32 34.23
N TYR A 229 -27.54 -6.98 34.16
CA TYR A 229 -28.15 -6.17 33.11
C TYR A 229 -27.44 -6.32 31.76
N ALA A 230 -26.10 -6.27 31.75
CA ALA A 230 -25.30 -6.44 30.53
C ALA A 230 -25.51 -7.82 29.89
N GLU A 231 -25.64 -8.86 30.71
CA GLU A 231 -25.96 -10.24 30.31
C GLU A 231 -27.45 -10.45 29.99
N GLY A 232 -28.30 -9.43 30.18
CA GLY A 232 -29.73 -9.48 29.87
C GLY A 232 -30.57 -10.36 30.81
N LYS A 233 -30.03 -10.73 31.98
CA LYS A 233 -30.69 -11.58 32.99
C LYS A 233 -31.88 -10.89 33.68
N GLN A 234 -31.93 -9.55 33.65
CA GLN A 234 -33.07 -8.74 34.12
C GLN A 234 -33.87 -8.12 32.96
N ALA A 235 -34.18 -8.90 31.92
CA ALA A 235 -35.21 -8.54 30.96
C ALA A 235 -36.63 -8.71 31.56
N THR A 236 -36.90 -8.15 32.73
CA THR A 236 -38.26 -7.80 33.12
C THR A 236 -38.50 -6.41 32.55
N LEU A 237 -39.11 -6.37 31.36
CA LEU A 237 -39.65 -5.15 30.78
C LEU A 237 -40.65 -4.56 31.76
N GLU A 238 -40.25 -3.57 32.55
CA GLU A 238 -41.21 -2.63 33.14
C GLU A 238 -41.81 -1.81 32.00
N LEU A 239 -42.94 -2.29 31.47
CA LEU A 239 -43.72 -1.65 30.40
C LEU A 239 -44.52 -0.43 30.89
N ASP A 240 -44.20 0.12 32.06
CA ASP A 240 -44.89 1.25 32.67
C ASP A 240 -44.17 2.59 32.46
N ALA A 241 -43.17 2.65 31.59
CA ALA A 241 -42.62 3.93 31.13
C ALA A 241 -43.74 4.71 30.41
N LYS A 242 -44.35 5.64 31.16
CA LYS A 242 -45.42 6.52 30.69
C LYS A 242 -44.92 7.28 29.45
N ARG A 243 -45.77 7.32 28.43
CA ARG A 243 -45.48 7.87 27.10
C ARG A 243 -44.91 9.30 27.19
N PRO A 244 -43.97 9.68 26.30
CA PRO A 244 -43.73 11.10 26.01
C PRO A 244 -45.03 11.75 25.54
N GLU A 245 -45.42 12.87 26.16
CA GLU A 245 -46.60 13.64 25.74
C GLU A 245 -46.34 14.24 24.34
N TYR A 246 -47.34 14.17 23.46
CA TYR A 246 -47.26 14.78 22.13
C TYR A 246 -47.23 16.31 22.24
N SER A 247 -46.64 16.96 21.23
CA SER A 247 -46.62 18.42 21.18
C SER A 247 -48.04 19.00 21.25
N GLU A 248 -48.22 20.12 21.97
CA GLU A 248 -49.48 20.87 21.98
C GLU A 248 -49.75 21.57 20.64
N ASN A 249 -48.74 21.71 19.77
CA ASN A 249 -48.92 22.29 18.45
C ASN A 249 -49.61 21.30 17.50
N ALA A 250 -50.84 21.61 17.07
CA ALA A 250 -51.68 20.72 16.26
C ALA A 250 -51.02 20.22 14.95
N VAL A 251 -50.17 21.01 14.29
CA VAL A 251 -49.49 20.59 13.05
C VAL A 251 -48.38 19.60 13.36
N VAL A 252 -47.59 19.89 14.41
CA VAL A 252 -46.50 19.01 14.86
C VAL A 252 -47.06 17.71 15.43
N ARG A 253 -48.11 17.80 16.25
CA ARG A 253 -48.88 16.67 16.80
C ARG A 253 -49.38 15.74 15.69
N GLY A 254 -50.05 16.28 14.67
CA GLY A 254 -50.52 15.48 13.54
C GLY A 254 -49.39 14.77 12.78
N PHE A 255 -48.24 15.41 12.63
CA PHE A 255 -47.05 14.79 12.01
C PHE A 255 -46.44 13.69 12.89
N GLU A 256 -46.35 13.89 14.20
CA GLU A 256 -45.87 12.92 15.18
C GLU A 256 -46.78 11.67 15.23
N ILE A 257 -48.10 11.89 15.24
CA ILE A 257 -49.11 10.83 15.18
C ILE A 257 -49.00 10.05 13.86
N ALA A 258 -48.91 10.73 12.71
CA ALA A 258 -48.79 10.08 11.41
C ALA A 258 -47.50 9.23 11.30
N ARG A 259 -46.38 9.75 11.81
CA ARG A 259 -45.11 9.00 11.87
C ARG A 259 -45.23 7.78 12.79
N GLN A 260 -45.94 7.91 13.90
CA GLN A 260 -46.19 6.80 14.82
C GLN A 260 -47.07 5.72 14.20
N ILE A 261 -48.15 6.10 13.52
CA ILE A 261 -49.01 5.20 12.74
C ILE A 261 -48.17 4.40 11.73
N LYS A 262 -47.26 5.07 11.01
CA LYS A 262 -46.35 4.39 10.06
C LYS A 262 -45.45 3.37 10.76
N ARG A 263 -44.88 3.72 11.92
CA ARG A 263 -44.05 2.79 12.73
C ARG A 263 -44.86 1.60 13.25
N LEU A 264 -46.06 1.83 13.76
CA LEU A 264 -46.93 0.77 14.27
C LEU A 264 -47.31 -0.23 13.17
N LYS A 265 -47.68 0.26 11.99
CA LYS A 265 -47.95 -0.61 10.83
C LYS A 265 -46.75 -1.50 10.50
N GLN A 266 -45.54 -0.93 10.49
CA GLN A 266 -44.32 -1.71 10.25
C GLN A 266 -44.05 -2.74 11.35
N ASN A 267 -44.23 -2.35 12.61
CA ASN A 267 -44.03 -3.25 13.76
C ASN A 267 -45.02 -4.42 13.75
N ILE A 268 -46.27 -4.17 13.35
CA ILE A 268 -47.29 -5.22 13.14
C ILE A 268 -46.84 -6.18 12.05
N THR A 269 -46.40 -5.68 10.89
CA THR A 269 -45.89 -6.53 9.80
C THR A 269 -44.72 -7.39 10.27
N ASN A 270 -43.73 -6.79 10.94
CA ASN A 270 -42.57 -7.52 11.45
C ASN A 270 -42.97 -8.59 12.48
N SER A 271 -43.92 -8.27 13.35
CA SER A 271 -44.43 -9.20 14.37
C SER A 271 -45.25 -10.34 13.74
N LYS A 272 -46.00 -10.08 12.66
CA LYS A 272 -46.71 -11.10 11.87
C LYS A 272 -45.73 -12.08 11.22
N THR A 273 -44.67 -11.57 10.59
CA THR A 273 -43.60 -12.41 10.03
C THR A 273 -42.91 -13.26 11.12
N ALA A 274 -42.66 -12.68 12.29
CA ALA A 274 -42.10 -13.41 13.43
C ALA A 274 -43.04 -14.51 13.95
N ALA A 275 -44.34 -14.22 14.03
CA ALA A 275 -45.36 -15.19 14.41
C ALA A 275 -45.44 -16.35 13.41
N GLU A 276 -45.48 -16.06 12.10
CA GLU A 276 -45.50 -17.09 11.06
C GLU A 276 -44.26 -18.00 11.12
N ARG A 277 -43.08 -17.42 11.32
CA ARG A 277 -41.85 -18.19 11.46
C ARG A 277 -41.85 -19.04 12.73
N ALA A 278 -42.24 -18.47 13.87
CA ALA A 278 -42.34 -19.19 15.14
C ALA A 278 -43.36 -20.34 15.07
N GLY A 279 -44.47 -20.15 14.36
CA GLY A 279 -45.48 -21.18 14.11
C GLY A 279 -44.93 -22.35 13.28
N LYS A 280 -44.17 -22.07 12.20
CA LYS A 280 -43.51 -23.11 11.39
C LYS A 280 -42.45 -23.88 12.17
N GLU A 281 -41.75 -23.21 13.09
CA GLU A 281 -40.68 -23.79 13.90
C GLU A 281 -41.18 -24.45 15.20
N GLY A 282 -42.50 -24.48 15.46
CA GLY A 282 -43.09 -25.07 16.66
C GLY A 282 -42.76 -24.33 17.98
N LYS A 283 -42.32 -23.07 17.91
CA LYS A 283 -41.87 -22.29 19.08
C LYS A 283 -43.04 -21.54 19.73
N GLN A 284 -43.87 -22.25 20.48
CA GLN A 284 -45.14 -21.75 21.03
C GLN A 284 -45.00 -20.48 21.88
N ALA A 285 -43.97 -20.36 22.73
CA ALA A 285 -43.76 -19.18 23.56
C ALA A 285 -43.40 -17.92 22.73
N VAL A 286 -42.64 -18.10 21.66
CA VAL A 286 -42.26 -17.01 20.76
C VAL A 286 -43.45 -16.58 19.91
N LEU A 287 -44.27 -17.55 19.48
CA LEU A 287 -45.53 -17.29 18.77
C LEU A 287 -46.49 -16.45 19.64
N GLN A 288 -46.74 -16.87 20.87
CA GLN A 288 -47.65 -16.15 21.77
C GLN A 288 -47.18 -14.71 22.03
N ASN A 289 -45.88 -14.53 22.31
CA ASN A 289 -45.30 -13.20 22.48
C ASN A 289 -45.43 -12.31 21.24
N ALA A 290 -45.35 -12.88 20.03
CA ALA A 290 -45.55 -12.14 18.80
C ALA A 290 -47.02 -11.74 18.60
N LEU A 291 -47.97 -12.62 18.94
CA LEU A 291 -49.41 -12.33 18.90
C LEU A 291 -49.82 -11.24 19.90
N ASP A 292 -49.30 -11.29 21.13
CA ASP A 292 -49.57 -10.29 22.16
C ASP A 292 -49.08 -8.90 21.74
N ARG A 293 -47.91 -8.83 21.07
CA ARG A 293 -47.37 -7.59 20.48
C ARG A 293 -48.26 -7.06 19.36
N ILE A 294 -48.73 -7.94 18.47
CA ILE A 294 -49.64 -7.57 17.38
C ILE A 294 -50.92 -6.95 17.96
N ALA A 295 -51.56 -7.60 18.93
CA ALA A 295 -52.79 -7.11 19.55
C ALA A 295 -52.60 -5.73 20.19
N LYS A 296 -51.47 -5.52 20.89
CA LYS A 296 -51.12 -4.23 21.49
C LYS A 296 -50.94 -3.15 20.41
N TYR A 297 -50.18 -3.43 19.35
CA TYR A 297 -49.95 -2.45 18.29
C TYR A 297 -51.20 -2.15 17.47
N GLU A 298 -52.07 -3.14 17.23
CA GLU A 298 -53.34 -2.93 16.52
C GLU A 298 -54.30 -2.05 17.33
N THR A 299 -54.35 -2.23 18.65
CA THR A 299 -55.13 -1.37 19.56
C THR A 299 -54.61 0.07 19.55
N GLU A 300 -53.29 0.27 19.64
CA GLU A 300 -52.67 1.61 19.59
C GLU A 300 -52.87 2.28 18.22
N LEU A 301 -52.73 1.49 17.15
CA LEU A 301 -52.94 1.97 15.78
C LEU A 301 -54.37 2.45 15.58
N ALA A 302 -55.36 1.73 16.10
CA ALA A 302 -56.76 2.12 16.03
C ALA A 302 -57.03 3.43 16.79
N ALA A 303 -56.49 3.58 18.00
CA ALA A 303 -56.63 4.80 18.80
C ALA A 303 -56.04 6.02 18.09
N LEU A 304 -54.80 5.92 17.59
CA LEU A 304 -54.13 7.04 16.90
C LEU A 304 -54.75 7.37 15.54
N THR A 305 -55.27 6.38 14.82
CA THR A 305 -55.97 6.60 13.55
C THR A 305 -57.30 7.32 13.77
N ALA A 306 -58.02 6.99 14.85
CA ALA A 306 -59.24 7.68 15.25
C ALA A 306 -58.95 9.13 15.67
N GLU A 307 -57.90 9.37 16.46
CA GLU A 307 -57.46 10.72 16.87
C GLU A 307 -57.11 11.59 15.65
N LEU A 308 -56.32 11.07 14.71
CA LEU A 308 -55.95 11.80 13.49
C LEU A 308 -57.16 12.08 12.57
N SER A 309 -58.14 11.18 12.56
CA SER A 309 -59.38 11.37 11.78
C SER A 309 -60.31 12.40 12.42
N ALA A 310 -60.36 12.47 13.76
CA ALA A 310 -61.10 13.49 14.50
C ALA A 310 -60.51 14.90 14.27
N GLU A 311 -59.18 15.05 14.33
CA GLU A 311 -58.48 16.31 14.07
C GLU A 311 -58.62 16.80 12.61
N GLN A 312 -58.78 15.88 11.65
CA GLN A 312 -59.04 16.22 10.24
C GLN A 312 -60.50 16.61 9.98
N GLY A 313 -61.45 16.04 10.73
CA GLY A 313 -62.88 16.37 10.62
C GLY A 313 -63.23 17.78 11.15
N GLU A 314 -62.55 18.24 12.20
CA GLU A 314 -62.73 19.60 12.74
C GLU A 314 -62.28 20.70 11.78
N LYS A 315 -61.28 20.45 10.92
CA LYS A 315 -60.81 21.44 9.93
C LYS A 315 -61.74 21.63 8.72
N VAL A 316 -62.73 20.76 8.53
CA VAL A 316 -63.66 20.81 7.38
C VAL A 316 -65.03 21.42 7.75
N SER A 317 -65.33 21.54 9.05
CA SER A 317 -66.62 22.05 9.55
C SER A 317 -66.55 23.43 10.23
N GLY A 318 -65.42 24.14 10.10
CA GLY A 318 -65.19 25.49 10.64
C GLY A 318 -65.10 26.55 9.55
#